data_AF-A0A3B9KF24-F1
#
_entry.id   AF-A0A3B9KF24-F1
#
_cell.length_a   1.000
_cell.length_b   1.000
_cell.length_c   1.000
_cell.angle_alpha   90.00
_cell.angle_beta   90.00
_cell.angle_gamma   90.00
#
_symmetry.space_group_name_H-M   'P 1'
#
loop_
_entity.id
_entity.type
_entity.pdbx_description
1 polymer ?
#
loop_
_entity_poly.entity_id
_entity_poly.type
_entity_poly.pdbx_seq_one_letter_code
_entity_poly.pdbx_strand_id
1 'polypeptide(L)'
;APGAELLISSFNVNSGGGSCVSGCSGVVVWAFANPLNSPALTDVVVSTPKYALPPFADEPGCKRCIETFDTRIGATPVYNNGKISFALETAVNNGIQVVPGIFWGQVKPTLKGGNITGATLYQSGILSFAGDQAASFGAVMDDKADSLFMVFATMSSSLKPGSMYTVHRTTDPLGTLETPKFLMQGQAPKTQQYYGDFEATSYDGSGANHTWLASEYTGSNGDWSTIIAKV
;
A
#
# COMPACT_ATOMS: atom_id res chain seq x y z
N ALA A 1 1.40 -12.88 -21.67
CA ALA A 1 1.01 -11.56 -21.11
C ALA A 1 -0.48 -11.35 -21.38
N PRO A 2 -1.23 -10.72 -20.46
CA PRO A 2 -2.58 -10.27 -20.78
C PRO A 2 -2.54 -9.41 -22.05
N GLY A 3 -3.54 -9.53 -22.92
CA GLY A 3 -3.65 -8.72 -24.14
C GLY A 3 -3.99 -7.24 -23.87
N ALA A 4 -3.66 -6.75 -22.68
CA ALA A 4 -3.93 -5.41 -22.17
C ALA A 4 -2.97 -5.09 -21.01
N GLU A 5 -2.70 -3.80 -20.83
CA GLU A 5 -2.07 -3.26 -19.62
C GLU A 5 -3.14 -3.11 -18.53
N LEU A 6 -2.80 -3.46 -17.30
CA LEU A 6 -3.72 -3.49 -16.17
C LEU A 6 -3.37 -2.40 -15.18
N LEU A 7 -4.37 -1.62 -14.77
CA LEU A 7 -4.24 -0.57 -13.76
C LEU A 7 -5.28 -0.80 -12.66
N ILE A 8 -5.05 -0.22 -11.49
CA ILE A 8 -6.00 -0.22 -10.39
C ILE A 8 -6.02 1.15 -9.72
N SER A 9 -7.21 1.59 -9.33
CA SER A 9 -7.40 2.82 -8.56
C SER A 9 -8.37 2.58 -7.41
N SER A 10 -8.17 3.27 -6.31
CA SER A 10 -9.15 3.34 -5.22
C SER A 10 -10.10 4.51 -5.43
N PHE A 11 -11.27 4.45 -4.80
CA PHE A 11 -12.05 5.67 -4.56
C PHE A 11 -11.32 6.55 -3.52
N ASN A 12 -11.21 7.84 -3.80
CA ASN A 12 -10.46 8.84 -3.03
C ASN A 12 -11.00 10.27 -3.29
N VAL A 13 -10.30 11.28 -2.78
CA VAL A 13 -10.67 12.70 -2.94
C VAL A 13 -10.85 13.14 -4.40
N ASN A 14 -10.16 12.50 -5.34
CA ASN A 14 -10.19 12.81 -6.76
C ASN A 14 -11.16 11.92 -7.56
N SER A 15 -11.71 10.85 -6.96
CA SER A 15 -12.53 9.86 -7.68
C SER A 15 -13.45 9.06 -6.75
N GLY A 16 -14.74 8.89 -7.09
CA GLY A 16 -15.62 7.97 -6.36
C GLY A 16 -16.37 8.52 -5.15
N GLY A 17 -16.70 9.83 -5.13
CA GLY A 17 -17.73 10.37 -4.24
C GLY A 17 -17.26 11.15 -3.01
N GLY A 18 -15.96 11.48 -2.91
CA GLY A 18 -15.42 12.41 -1.90
C GLY A 18 -14.18 11.86 -1.18
N SER A 19 -13.69 12.59 -0.17
CA SER A 19 -12.45 12.25 0.55
C SER A 19 -12.53 10.99 1.44
N CYS A 20 -13.52 10.11 1.26
CA CYS A 20 -13.71 8.89 2.06
C CYS A 20 -13.80 9.11 3.59
N VAL A 21 -14.23 10.30 4.04
CA VAL A 21 -14.42 10.62 5.47
C VAL A 21 -15.49 9.74 6.12
N SER A 22 -16.59 9.48 5.42
CA SER A 22 -17.66 8.55 5.83
C SER A 22 -17.38 7.10 5.44
N GLY A 23 -16.16 6.82 4.94
CA GLY A 23 -15.76 5.54 4.38
C GLY A 23 -16.10 5.40 2.89
N CYS A 24 -15.19 4.74 2.19
CA CYS A 24 -15.33 4.26 0.82
C CYS A 24 -15.28 2.73 0.82
N SER A 25 -15.72 2.13 -0.28
CA SER A 25 -15.67 0.70 -0.49
C SER A 25 -15.56 0.44 -1.99
N GLY A 26 -14.56 -0.35 -2.36
CA GLY A 26 -14.31 -0.78 -3.71
C GLY A 26 -13.04 -0.19 -4.31
N VAL A 27 -12.52 -0.89 -5.31
CA VAL A 27 -11.43 -0.48 -6.18
C VAL A 27 -11.85 -0.67 -7.62
N VAL A 28 -11.33 0.16 -8.53
CA VAL A 28 -11.60 0.06 -9.96
C VAL A 28 -10.39 -0.59 -10.64
N VAL A 29 -10.63 -1.68 -11.36
CA VAL A 29 -9.62 -2.35 -12.17
C VAL A 29 -9.85 -1.96 -13.61
N TRP A 30 -8.80 -1.45 -14.24
CA TRP A 30 -8.82 -0.98 -15.61
C TRP A 30 -8.00 -1.92 -16.50
N ALA A 31 -8.46 -2.12 -17.73
CA ALA A 31 -7.68 -2.74 -18.79
C ALA A 31 -7.56 -1.77 -19.97
N PHE A 32 -6.31 -1.45 -20.32
CA PHE A 32 -5.95 -0.64 -21.47
C PHE A 32 -5.41 -1.54 -22.58
N ALA A 33 -6.15 -1.64 -23.68
CA ALA A 33 -5.85 -2.54 -24.80
C ALA A 33 -5.57 -1.74 -26.09
N ASN A 34 -4.82 -2.37 -27.00
CA ASN A 34 -4.52 -1.86 -28.34
C ASN A 34 -3.96 -0.42 -28.38
N PRO A 35 -2.98 -0.06 -27.53
CA PRO A 35 -2.54 1.33 -27.32
C PRO A 35 -2.01 2.02 -28.58
N LEU A 36 -1.51 1.26 -29.55
CA LEU A 36 -0.88 1.80 -30.77
C LEU A 36 -1.83 1.87 -31.97
N ASN A 37 -3.03 1.29 -31.89
CA ASN A 37 -3.95 1.19 -33.04
C ASN A 37 -5.31 1.80 -32.71
N SER A 38 -6.15 1.07 -31.99
CA SER A 38 -7.48 1.50 -31.55
C SER A 38 -7.56 1.37 -30.03
N PRO A 39 -7.03 2.35 -29.29
CA PRO A 39 -6.96 2.29 -27.84
C PRO A 39 -8.35 2.07 -27.24
N ALA A 40 -8.45 1.07 -26.36
CA ALA A 40 -9.68 0.77 -25.64
C ALA A 40 -9.36 0.75 -24.14
N LEU A 41 -10.17 1.47 -23.37
CA LEU A 41 -10.14 1.43 -21.91
C LEU A 41 -11.46 0.82 -21.44
N THR A 42 -11.36 -0.23 -20.62
CA THR A 42 -12.51 -0.87 -19.97
C THR A 42 -12.23 -0.98 -18.49
N ASP A 43 -13.28 -0.98 -17.68
CA ASP A 43 -13.17 -1.03 -16.24
C ASP A 43 -14.23 -1.93 -15.59
N VAL A 44 -13.91 -2.38 -14.37
CA VAL A 44 -14.85 -3.03 -13.46
C VAL A 44 -14.58 -2.57 -12.04
N VAL A 45 -15.65 -2.35 -11.28
CA VAL A 45 -15.57 -2.10 -9.84
C VAL A 45 -15.54 -3.43 -9.09
N VAL A 46 -14.55 -3.60 -8.22
CA VAL A 46 -14.41 -4.73 -7.31
C VAL A 46 -14.79 -4.28 -5.91
N SER A 47 -15.76 -4.96 -5.28
CA SER A 47 -16.13 -4.67 -3.89
C SER A 47 -15.01 -5.03 -2.92
N THR A 48 -14.80 -4.19 -1.90
CA THR A 48 -13.81 -4.40 -0.84
C THR A 48 -14.46 -4.23 0.54
N PRO A 49 -13.78 -4.63 1.63
CA PRO A 49 -14.04 -4.03 2.94
C PRO A 49 -13.96 -2.49 2.88
N LYS A 50 -14.61 -1.84 3.84
CA LYS A 50 -14.58 -0.38 3.95
C LYS A 50 -13.20 0.13 4.35
N TYR A 51 -12.81 1.25 3.78
CA TYR A 51 -11.63 2.03 4.16
C TYR A 51 -12.03 3.51 4.26
N ALA A 52 -11.40 4.28 5.14
CA ALA A 52 -11.73 5.69 5.37
C ALA A 52 -10.49 6.58 5.38
N LEU A 53 -10.67 7.90 5.25
CA LEU A 53 -9.58 8.88 5.31
C LEU A 53 -8.76 8.72 6.61
N PRO A 54 -7.44 8.46 6.53
CA PRO A 54 -6.60 8.37 7.73
C PRO A 54 -6.45 9.74 8.42
N PRO A 55 -6.29 9.77 9.75
CA PRO A 55 -5.83 10.97 10.45
C PRO A 55 -4.32 11.18 10.21
N PHE A 56 -3.77 12.32 10.59
CA PHE A 56 -2.32 12.49 10.65
C PHE A 56 -1.72 11.60 11.75
N ALA A 57 -0.46 11.19 11.60
CA ALA A 57 0.27 10.37 12.57
C ALA A 57 0.91 11.21 13.68
N ASP A 58 1.10 10.57 14.84
CA ASP A 58 1.86 11.11 15.96
C ASP A 58 3.36 10.82 15.78
N GLU A 59 4.20 11.69 16.34
CA GLU A 59 5.65 11.48 16.44
C GLU A 59 6.17 11.97 17.81
N PRO A 60 7.41 11.65 18.21
CA PRO A 60 7.91 12.07 19.51
C PRO A 60 7.91 13.59 19.70
N GLY A 61 7.16 14.06 20.69
CA GLY A 61 6.99 15.48 21.00
C GLY A 61 5.89 16.19 20.20
N CYS A 62 5.16 15.48 19.34
CA CYS A 62 4.16 16.11 18.47
C CYS A 62 2.99 15.17 18.13
N LYS A 63 1.75 15.66 18.30
CA LYS A 63 0.53 14.90 18.06
C LYS A 63 -0.08 15.29 16.71
N ARG A 64 -0.38 14.30 15.86
CA ARG A 64 -1.07 14.45 14.56
C ARG A 64 -0.42 15.51 13.66
N CYS A 65 0.88 15.41 13.47
CA CYS A 65 1.63 16.40 12.69
C CYS A 65 2.39 15.81 11.51
N ILE A 66 2.46 14.49 11.37
CA ILE A 66 2.93 13.85 10.15
C ILE A 66 1.72 13.55 9.28
N GLU A 67 1.67 14.15 8.09
CA GLU A 67 0.62 13.86 7.11
C GLU A 67 0.75 12.42 6.62
N THR A 68 -0.36 11.69 6.51
CA THR A 68 -0.41 10.30 6.01
C THR A 68 -1.22 10.17 4.71
N PHE A 69 -1.33 11.28 3.97
CA PHE A 69 -2.10 11.42 2.74
C PHE A 69 -3.57 10.96 2.83
N ASP A 70 -4.16 10.63 1.69
CA ASP A 70 -5.54 10.21 1.50
C ASP A 70 -5.62 8.74 1.07
N THR A 71 -6.82 8.27 0.75
CA THR A 71 -7.06 6.85 0.42
C THR A 71 -6.62 6.44 -0.99
N ARG A 72 -5.77 7.23 -1.68
CA ARG A 72 -5.18 6.84 -2.98
C ARG A 72 -4.28 5.60 -2.82
N ILE A 73 -4.14 4.84 -3.89
CA ILE A 73 -3.07 3.85 -4.02
C ILE A 73 -1.79 4.64 -4.37
N GLY A 74 -0.85 4.72 -3.41
CA GLY A 74 0.33 5.60 -3.51
C GLY A 74 1.47 4.99 -4.32
N ALA A 75 1.78 3.71 -4.08
CA ALA A 75 2.81 2.99 -4.80
C ALA A 75 2.28 2.38 -6.10
N THR A 76 3.15 2.13 -7.07
CA THR A 76 2.79 1.49 -8.35
C THR A 76 2.20 0.09 -8.10
N PRO A 77 0.94 -0.17 -8.49
CA PRO A 77 0.37 -1.51 -8.41
C PRO A 77 1.08 -2.45 -9.37
N VAL A 78 1.27 -3.70 -8.96
CA VAL A 78 1.96 -4.69 -9.80
C VAL A 78 1.02 -5.84 -10.16
N TYR A 79 0.95 -6.15 -11.46
CA TYR A 79 0.34 -7.39 -11.93
C TYR A 79 1.39 -8.51 -11.95
N ASN A 80 1.26 -9.45 -11.03
CA ASN A 80 2.10 -10.64 -10.98
C ASN A 80 1.27 -11.85 -10.54
N ASN A 81 1.66 -13.06 -10.96
CA ASN A 81 0.99 -14.31 -10.58
C ASN A 81 -0.55 -14.29 -10.72
N GLY A 82 -1.04 -13.65 -11.80
CA GLY A 82 -2.47 -13.56 -12.11
C GLY A 82 -3.27 -12.60 -11.21
N LYS A 83 -2.60 -11.77 -10.41
CA LYS A 83 -3.22 -10.85 -9.45
C LYS A 83 -2.64 -9.45 -9.63
N ILE A 84 -3.44 -8.43 -9.31
CA ILE A 84 -3.00 -7.05 -9.10
C ILE A 84 -2.94 -6.83 -7.60
N SER A 85 -1.75 -6.54 -7.08
CA SER A 85 -1.52 -6.23 -5.66
C SER A 85 -1.57 -4.72 -5.45
N PHE A 86 -2.20 -4.28 -4.35
CA PHE A 86 -2.32 -2.87 -4.00
C PHE A 86 -2.25 -2.65 -2.49
N ALA A 87 -1.91 -1.42 -2.11
CA ALA A 87 -2.02 -0.90 -0.76
C ALA A 87 -2.51 0.56 -0.82
N LEU A 88 -3.31 0.97 0.17
CA LEU A 88 -3.80 2.33 0.32
C LEU A 88 -3.94 2.69 1.80
N GLU A 89 -3.94 3.99 2.08
CA GLU A 89 -4.05 4.50 3.45
C GLU A 89 -5.47 4.39 3.99
N THR A 90 -5.61 4.09 5.27
CA THR A 90 -6.92 4.01 5.91
C THR A 90 -6.94 4.40 7.38
N ALA A 91 -8.04 5.00 7.83
CA ALA A 91 -8.32 5.17 9.26
C ALA A 91 -8.72 3.84 9.91
N VAL A 92 -8.09 3.54 11.05
CA VAL A 92 -8.39 2.39 11.88
C VAL A 92 -8.79 2.85 13.27
N ASN A 93 -10.02 2.50 13.70
CA ASN A 93 -10.42 2.67 15.09
C ASN A 93 -9.97 1.44 15.90
N ASN A 94 -8.95 1.61 16.73
CA ASN A 94 -8.39 0.52 17.55
C ASN A 94 -9.06 0.39 18.93
N GLY A 95 -10.23 1.01 19.12
CA GLY A 95 -11.02 0.99 20.35
C GLY A 95 -10.69 2.12 21.32
N ILE A 96 -9.52 2.77 21.17
CA ILE A 96 -9.09 3.90 22.00
C ILE A 96 -9.08 5.18 21.18
N GLN A 97 -8.63 5.10 19.93
CA GLN A 97 -8.54 6.24 19.03
C GLN A 97 -8.56 5.79 17.57
N VAL A 98 -8.63 6.77 16.68
CA VAL A 98 -8.43 6.55 15.24
C VAL A 98 -6.97 6.81 14.92
N VAL A 99 -6.30 5.84 14.30
CA VAL A 99 -4.90 5.89 13.85
C VAL A 99 -4.81 5.61 12.35
N PRO A 100 -3.69 6.00 11.69
CA PRO A 100 -3.39 5.55 10.34
C PRO A 100 -3.08 4.05 10.31
N GLY A 101 -3.62 3.37 9.30
CA GLY A 101 -3.32 1.99 8.94
C GLY A 101 -3.28 1.85 7.43
N ILE A 102 -2.95 0.64 6.96
CA ILE A 102 -2.86 0.33 5.53
C ILE A 102 -3.90 -0.73 5.18
N PHE A 103 -4.78 -0.41 4.25
CA PHE A 103 -5.63 -1.40 3.60
C PHE A 103 -4.88 -1.98 2.39
N TRP A 104 -4.62 -3.29 2.40
CA TRP A 104 -3.93 -3.99 1.32
C TRP A 104 -4.83 -5.08 0.73
N GLY A 105 -4.58 -5.43 -0.53
CA GLY A 105 -5.29 -6.53 -1.15
C GLY A 105 -4.72 -6.98 -2.48
N GLN A 106 -5.27 -8.09 -2.96
CA GLN A 106 -4.96 -8.64 -4.27
C GLN A 106 -6.24 -8.91 -5.04
N VAL A 107 -6.28 -8.50 -6.31
CA VAL A 107 -7.44 -8.66 -7.19
C VAL A 107 -7.11 -9.57 -8.35
N LYS A 108 -8.00 -10.50 -8.69
CA LYS A 108 -7.89 -11.38 -9.87
C LYS A 108 -8.73 -10.82 -11.03
N PRO A 109 -8.11 -10.22 -12.06
CA PRO A 109 -8.81 -9.73 -13.23
C PRO A 109 -9.23 -10.87 -14.17
N THR A 110 -10.34 -10.70 -14.88
CA THR A 110 -10.83 -11.59 -15.94
C THR A 110 -10.91 -10.81 -17.25
N LEU A 111 -10.11 -11.22 -18.24
CA LEU A 111 -10.00 -10.57 -19.54
C LEU A 111 -10.65 -11.39 -20.65
N LYS A 112 -11.31 -10.71 -21.59
CA LYS A 112 -11.79 -11.28 -22.85
C LYS A 112 -11.44 -10.36 -24.01
N GLY A 113 -10.56 -10.84 -24.91
CA GLY A 113 -10.12 -10.06 -26.07
C GLY A 113 -9.47 -8.73 -25.70
N GLY A 114 -8.67 -8.69 -24.63
CA GLY A 114 -8.03 -7.47 -24.11
C GLY A 114 -8.91 -6.60 -23.23
N ASN A 115 -10.23 -6.82 -23.18
CA ASN A 115 -11.12 -6.05 -22.32
C ASN A 115 -11.29 -6.72 -20.96
N ILE A 116 -11.38 -5.92 -19.88
CA ILE A 116 -11.80 -6.43 -18.58
C ILE A 116 -13.29 -6.70 -18.60
N THR A 117 -13.68 -7.91 -18.23
CA THR A 117 -15.08 -8.35 -18.17
C THR A 117 -15.53 -8.72 -16.76
N GLY A 118 -14.60 -8.75 -15.82
CA GLY A 118 -14.85 -9.05 -14.41
C GLY A 118 -13.56 -9.01 -13.61
N ALA A 119 -13.66 -8.88 -12.30
CA ALA A 119 -12.55 -9.04 -11.38
C ALA A 119 -13.07 -9.45 -10.01
N THR A 120 -12.26 -10.16 -9.24
CA THR A 120 -12.62 -10.65 -7.90
C THR A 120 -11.56 -10.27 -6.88
N LEU A 121 -11.97 -9.81 -5.69
CA LEU A 121 -11.06 -9.63 -4.58
C LEU A 121 -10.60 -11.01 -4.10
N TYR A 122 -9.33 -11.32 -4.29
CA TYR A 122 -8.76 -12.62 -3.90
C TYR A 122 -8.50 -12.68 -2.41
N GLN A 123 -7.85 -11.64 -1.87
CA GLN A 123 -7.64 -11.47 -0.45
C GLN A 123 -7.42 -10.00 -0.13
N SER A 124 -7.60 -9.66 1.15
CA SER A 124 -7.30 -8.34 1.67
C SER A 124 -7.15 -8.35 3.18
N GLY A 125 -6.49 -7.35 3.72
CA GLY A 125 -6.39 -7.14 5.17
C GLY A 125 -6.12 -5.67 5.51
N ILE A 126 -6.21 -5.35 6.79
CA ILE A 126 -5.81 -4.05 7.32
C ILE A 126 -4.59 -4.27 8.21
N LEU A 127 -3.48 -3.62 7.89
CA LEU A 127 -2.31 -3.54 8.76
C LEU A 127 -2.47 -2.32 9.68
N SER A 128 -2.44 -2.57 10.98
CA SER A 128 -2.50 -1.55 12.02
C SER A 128 -1.84 -2.04 13.30
N PHE A 129 -1.48 -1.11 14.19
CA PHE A 129 -0.91 -1.43 15.49
C PHE A 129 -1.85 -1.03 16.63
N ALA A 130 -1.55 -1.54 17.83
CA ALA A 130 -2.15 -1.06 19.06
C ALA A 130 -1.60 0.33 19.44
N GLY A 131 -2.31 1.07 20.28
CA GLY A 131 -1.85 2.38 20.77
C GLY A 131 -1.98 3.48 19.72
N ASP A 132 -0.94 4.27 19.55
CA ASP A 132 -0.86 5.39 18.58
C ASP A 132 0.10 5.13 17.42
N GLN A 133 0.65 3.92 17.32
CA GLN A 133 1.58 3.58 16.25
C GLN A 133 0.86 3.50 14.90
N ALA A 134 1.34 4.31 13.96
CA ALA A 134 0.85 4.36 12.60
C ALA A 134 1.51 3.30 11.72
N ALA A 135 0.74 2.79 10.76
CA ALA A 135 1.24 2.16 9.55
C ALA A 135 0.75 3.00 8.36
N SER A 136 1.67 3.46 7.50
CA SER A 136 1.33 4.27 6.33
C SER A 136 2.27 4.03 5.16
N PHE A 137 1.87 4.47 3.97
CA PHE A 137 2.64 4.48 2.73
C PHE A 137 3.02 3.07 2.25
N GLY A 138 2.06 2.16 2.22
CA GLY A 138 2.32 0.77 1.81
C GLY A 138 2.72 0.66 0.34
N ALA A 139 3.84 -0.02 0.06
CA ALA A 139 4.24 -0.45 -1.28
C ALA A 139 4.40 -1.97 -1.32
N VAL A 140 3.84 -2.62 -2.34
CA VAL A 140 3.69 -4.09 -2.39
C VAL A 140 4.26 -4.72 -3.65
N MET A 141 4.88 -5.90 -3.50
CA MET A 141 5.38 -6.72 -4.62
C MET A 141 5.30 -8.21 -4.29
N ASP A 142 4.81 -9.01 -5.25
CA ASP A 142 4.86 -10.48 -5.17
C ASP A 142 6.15 -11.01 -5.82
N ASP A 143 6.76 -12.04 -5.22
CA ASP A 143 7.86 -12.80 -5.83
C ASP A 143 7.35 -13.98 -6.71
N LYS A 144 8.26 -14.82 -7.24
CA LYS A 144 7.82 -16.01 -8.02
C LYS A 144 7.12 -17.08 -7.20
N ALA A 145 7.33 -17.10 -5.88
CA ALA A 145 6.71 -18.04 -4.97
C ALA A 145 5.32 -17.54 -4.52
N ASP A 146 4.86 -16.42 -5.07
CA ASP A 146 3.60 -15.76 -4.73
C ASP A 146 3.55 -15.29 -3.27
N SER A 147 4.72 -14.96 -2.71
CA SER A 147 4.84 -14.27 -1.43
C SER A 147 4.75 -12.76 -1.67
N LEU A 148 3.81 -12.11 -1.00
CA LEU A 148 3.56 -10.67 -1.08
C LEU A 148 4.40 -9.96 -0.03
N PHE A 149 5.36 -9.15 -0.48
CA PHE A 149 6.16 -8.27 0.37
C PHE A 149 5.50 -6.90 0.44
N MET A 150 5.52 -6.30 1.62
CA MET A 150 5.09 -4.92 1.81
C MET A 150 6.14 -4.15 2.63
N VAL A 151 6.64 -3.05 2.08
CA VAL A 151 7.39 -2.03 2.85
C VAL A 151 6.45 -0.88 3.18
N PHE A 152 6.63 -0.26 4.35
CA PHE A 152 5.78 0.81 4.82
C PHE A 152 6.47 1.65 5.90
N ALA A 153 5.96 2.87 6.10
CA ALA A 153 6.38 3.78 7.16
C ALA A 153 5.70 3.47 8.50
N THR A 154 6.42 3.73 9.59
CA THR A 154 5.86 3.66 10.95
C THR A 154 6.39 4.77 11.85
N MET A 155 5.52 5.26 12.73
CA MET A 155 5.82 6.31 13.72
C MET A 155 4.78 6.28 14.85
N SER A 156 5.11 6.88 15.99
CA SER A 156 4.19 7.10 17.11
C SER A 156 4.75 8.20 18.03
N SER A 157 4.02 8.59 19.08
CA SER A 157 4.55 9.48 20.13
C SER A 157 5.82 8.95 20.83
N SER A 158 6.13 7.66 20.69
CA SER A 158 7.33 7.03 21.25
C SER A 158 8.30 6.45 20.19
N LEU A 159 7.91 6.47 18.91
CA LEU A 159 8.67 5.91 17.80
C LEU A 159 8.90 6.99 16.75
N LYS A 160 10.17 7.31 16.55
CA LYS A 160 10.61 8.24 15.49
C LYS A 160 10.28 7.66 14.11
N PRO A 161 9.93 8.48 13.10
CA PRO A 161 9.56 7.98 11.79
C PRO A 161 10.63 7.08 11.16
N GLY A 162 10.24 5.86 10.82
CA GLY A 162 11.12 4.87 10.24
C GLY A 162 10.36 3.93 9.31
N SER A 163 11.05 2.88 8.87
CA SER A 163 10.55 1.94 7.88
C SER A 163 10.46 0.54 8.47
N MET A 164 9.35 -0.14 8.16
CA MET A 164 9.16 -1.55 8.45
C MET A 164 8.80 -2.30 7.17
N TYR A 165 8.93 -3.62 7.22
CA TYR A 165 8.40 -4.49 6.18
C TYR A 165 7.70 -5.69 6.79
N THR A 166 6.80 -6.28 6.02
CA THR A 166 6.14 -7.53 6.34
C THR A 166 5.96 -8.36 5.07
N VAL A 167 5.58 -9.62 5.25
CA VAL A 167 5.40 -10.60 4.17
C VAL A 167 4.11 -11.36 4.42
N HIS A 168 3.39 -11.70 3.36
CA HIS A 168 2.40 -12.76 3.34
C HIS A 168 2.94 -13.88 2.45
N ARG A 169 3.15 -15.06 3.02
CA ARG A 169 3.56 -16.26 2.27
C ARG A 169 2.33 -17.02 1.79
N THR A 170 2.49 -17.80 0.73
CA THR A 170 1.45 -18.71 0.23
C THR A 170 0.97 -19.75 1.24
N THR A 171 1.76 -20.03 2.28
CA THR A 171 1.39 -20.91 3.39
C THR A 171 0.57 -20.22 4.48
N ASP A 172 0.53 -18.89 4.49
CA ASP A 172 -0.18 -18.13 5.51
C ASP A 172 -1.69 -18.13 5.20
N PRO A 173 -2.56 -18.08 6.23
CA PRO A 173 -3.98 -17.90 6.01
C PRO A 173 -4.26 -16.62 5.20
N LEU A 174 -5.25 -16.68 4.29
CA LEU A 174 -5.62 -15.52 3.48
C LEU A 174 -5.99 -14.31 4.36
N GLY A 175 -5.59 -13.12 3.90
CA GLY A 175 -5.85 -11.86 4.59
C GLY A 175 -4.98 -11.63 5.83
N THR A 176 -3.93 -12.43 6.02
CA THR A 176 -2.95 -12.23 7.11
C THR A 176 -1.60 -11.78 6.58
N LEU A 177 -0.87 -11.05 7.41
CA LEU A 177 0.53 -10.68 7.20
C LEU A 177 1.33 -11.21 8.39
N GLU A 178 2.60 -11.53 8.16
CA GLU A 178 3.54 -11.82 9.24
C GLU A 178 3.69 -10.61 10.18
N THR A 179 4.23 -10.88 11.38
CA THR A 179 4.65 -9.80 12.28
C THR A 179 5.68 -8.90 11.57
N PRO A 180 5.41 -7.58 11.44
CA PRO A 180 6.34 -6.69 10.76
C PRO A 180 7.69 -6.59 11.46
N LYS A 181 8.73 -6.34 10.68
CA LYS A 181 10.12 -6.17 11.14
C LYS A 181 10.63 -4.80 10.73
N PHE A 182 11.51 -4.21 11.55
CA PHE A 182 12.19 -2.97 11.15
C PHE A 182 13.09 -3.23 9.96
N LEU A 183 12.92 -2.39 8.94
CA LEU A 183 13.88 -2.19 7.87
C LEU A 183 14.91 -1.14 8.32
N MET A 184 14.43 -0.03 8.89
CA MET A 184 15.25 1.03 9.47
C MET A 184 14.48 1.78 10.56
N GLN A 185 15.12 2.05 11.69
CA GLN A 185 14.53 2.90 12.73
C GLN A 185 14.89 4.37 12.53
N GLY A 186 13.93 5.26 12.79
CA GLY A 186 14.16 6.70 12.79
C GLY A 186 15.16 7.13 13.87
N GLN A 187 16.01 8.09 13.54
CA GLN A 187 17.12 8.56 14.39
C GLN A 187 16.78 9.86 15.11
N ALA A 188 15.90 10.70 14.56
CA ALA A 188 15.37 11.90 15.20
C ALA A 188 13.86 12.09 14.93
N PRO A 189 13.13 12.90 15.72
CA PRO A 189 11.85 13.43 15.30
C PRO A 189 12.00 14.25 14.02
N LYS A 190 10.95 14.34 13.22
CA LYS A 190 10.94 15.08 11.98
C LYS A 190 10.81 16.57 12.25
N THR A 191 11.41 17.38 11.37
CA THR A 191 11.35 18.85 11.45
C THR A 191 10.23 19.46 10.62
N GLN A 192 9.54 18.67 9.78
CA GLN A 192 8.51 19.10 8.85
C GLN A 192 7.40 18.05 8.75
N GLN A 193 6.18 18.48 8.41
CA GLN A 193 5.00 17.60 8.39
C GLN A 193 4.98 16.55 7.26
N TYR A 194 5.67 16.84 6.15
CA TYR A 194 5.57 16.07 4.91
C TYR A 194 6.42 14.79 4.92
N TYR A 195 5.83 13.61 4.68
CA TYR A 195 6.49 12.28 4.69
C TYR A 195 5.71 11.34 3.73
N GLY A 196 6.30 10.22 3.32
CA GLY A 196 5.69 9.12 2.57
C GLY A 196 5.97 9.02 1.08
N ASP A 197 7.02 9.67 0.58
CA ASP A 197 7.29 9.77 -0.87
C ASP A 197 8.18 8.67 -1.45
N PHE A 198 8.78 7.81 -0.59
CA PHE A 198 9.92 6.98 -0.98
C PHE A 198 9.66 5.48 -0.85
N GLU A 199 8.44 5.05 -0.56
CA GLU A 199 8.06 3.65 -0.47
C GLU A 199 7.91 3.02 -1.86
N ALA A 200 8.78 2.04 -2.15
CA ALA A 200 8.73 1.27 -3.39
C ALA A 200 9.20 -0.16 -3.16
N THR A 201 8.69 -1.05 -4.01
CA THR A 201 9.08 -2.46 -4.04
C THR A 201 9.32 -2.91 -5.47
N SER A 202 10.36 -3.70 -5.69
CA SER A 202 10.72 -4.19 -7.03
C SER A 202 11.28 -5.60 -6.98
N TYR A 203 10.86 -6.45 -7.91
CA TYR A 203 11.30 -7.83 -8.02
C TYR A 203 12.41 -7.97 -9.08
N ASP A 204 13.54 -8.57 -8.74
CA ASP A 204 14.70 -8.68 -9.65
C ASP A 204 14.61 -9.84 -10.66
N GLY A 205 13.51 -10.62 -10.63
CA GLY A 205 13.21 -11.65 -11.61
C GLY A 205 13.50 -13.08 -11.13
N SER A 206 13.06 -14.07 -11.93
CA SER A 206 13.00 -15.48 -11.53
C SER A 206 14.35 -16.14 -11.24
N GLY A 207 15.43 -15.59 -11.78
CA GLY A 207 16.79 -16.10 -11.60
C GLY A 207 17.26 -16.01 -10.15
N ALA A 208 17.24 -14.79 -9.58
CA ALA A 208 17.71 -14.54 -8.23
C ALA A 208 16.58 -14.60 -7.19
N ASN A 209 15.35 -14.26 -7.59
CA ASN A 209 14.14 -14.24 -6.76
C ASN A 209 14.30 -13.41 -5.49
N HIS A 210 14.81 -12.20 -5.62
CA HIS A 210 14.82 -11.23 -4.53
C HIS A 210 13.75 -10.16 -4.76
N THR A 211 13.29 -9.60 -3.65
CA THR A 211 12.52 -8.37 -3.67
C THR A 211 13.37 -7.25 -3.06
N TRP A 212 13.50 -6.15 -3.80
CA TRP A 212 14.11 -4.92 -3.32
C TRP A 212 13.04 -4.04 -2.71
N LEU A 213 13.33 -3.53 -1.53
CA LEU A 213 12.50 -2.59 -0.78
C LEU A 213 13.22 -1.25 -0.72
N ALA A 214 12.52 -0.17 -1.00
CA ALA A 214 12.95 1.20 -0.75
C ALA A 214 11.92 1.89 0.15
N SER A 215 12.38 2.71 1.09
CA SER A 215 11.55 3.54 1.96
C SER A 215 12.39 4.67 2.53
N GLU A 216 11.75 5.58 3.26
CA GLU A 216 12.42 6.62 4.03
C GLU A 216 12.34 6.41 5.54
N TYR A 217 13.33 6.97 6.23
CA TYR A 217 13.40 7.11 7.68
C TYR A 217 13.89 8.52 8.03
N THR A 218 13.69 8.98 9.26
CA THR A 218 14.29 10.24 9.71
C THR A 218 15.74 10.05 10.12
N GLY A 219 16.66 10.78 9.48
CA GLY A 219 18.07 10.85 9.84
C GLY A 219 18.31 11.61 11.14
N SER A 220 19.57 11.62 11.61
CA SER A 220 19.95 12.30 12.86
C SER A 220 19.73 13.82 12.86
N ASN A 221 19.62 14.43 11.68
CA ASN A 221 19.28 15.84 11.49
C ASN A 221 17.76 16.13 11.52
N GLY A 222 16.91 15.11 11.67
CA GLY A 222 15.46 15.24 11.63
C GLY A 222 14.87 15.50 10.24
N ASP A 223 15.67 15.27 9.19
CA ASP A 223 15.23 15.25 7.80
C ASP A 223 15.08 13.80 7.30
N TRP A 224 14.43 13.61 6.16
CA TRP A 224 14.29 12.29 5.56
C TRP A 224 15.64 11.74 5.07
N SER A 225 15.74 10.43 4.98
CA SER A 225 16.88 9.68 4.46
C SER A 225 16.37 8.38 3.86
N THR A 226 17.07 7.86 2.84
CA THR A 226 16.64 6.65 2.12
C THR A 226 17.25 5.40 2.72
N ILE A 227 16.45 4.34 2.83
CA ILE A 227 16.94 2.97 3.00
C ILE A 227 16.54 2.14 1.78
N ILE A 228 17.49 1.35 1.27
CA ILE A 228 17.24 0.32 0.26
C ILE A 228 17.77 -0.99 0.81
N ALA A 229 16.95 -2.03 0.78
CA ALA A 229 17.38 -3.36 1.17
C ALA A 229 16.85 -4.43 0.23
N LYS A 230 17.52 -5.57 0.30
CA LYS A 230 17.16 -6.79 -0.40
C LYS A 230 16.57 -7.77 0.62
N VAL A 231 15.42 -8.35 0.30
CA VAL A 231 14.77 -9.43 1.06
C VAL A 231 14.57 -10.68 0.22
#